data_AF-A0A3B9D8G7-F1
#
_entry.id   AF-A0A3B9D8G7-F1
#
_cell.length_a   1.000
_cell.length_b   1.000
_cell.length_c   1.000
_cell.angle_alpha   90.00
_cell.angle_beta   90.00
_cell.angle_gamma   90.00
#
_symmetry.space_group_name_H-M   'P 1'
#
loop_
_entity.id
_entity.type
_entity.pdbx_description
1 polymer ?
#
loop_
_entity_poly.entity_id
_entity_poly.type
_entity_poly.pdbx_seq_one_letter_code
_entity_poly.pdbx_strand_id
1 'polypeptide(L)'
;MFCLLLSGCSKEEVLEKYNAVVEKVGEVQLTNDINLQGKRDYGEDYYTGTYQAEYKKFSDTEYLFGGTTIERAAGKQVEFFCNLEITKGEAEIFIISGSNEPKTLIKTTGTYENTITLPDGSNYIGIVGNDFSGTVKIEVK
;
A
#
# COMPACT_ATOMS: atom_id res chain seq x y z
N MET A 1 -28.68 5.98 34.50
CA MET A 1 -27.60 5.03 34.21
C MET A 1 -27.78 4.56 32.78
N PHE A 2 -27.26 5.29 31.79
CA PHE A 2 -27.33 4.91 30.38
C PHE A 2 -25.92 4.44 30.01
N CYS A 3 -25.73 3.12 29.99
CA CYS A 3 -24.45 2.51 29.65
C CYS A 3 -24.42 2.36 28.12
N LEU A 4 -23.74 3.26 27.43
CA LEU A 4 -23.37 3.09 26.03
C LEU A 4 -22.21 2.10 25.97
N LEU A 5 -22.55 0.82 25.84
CA LEU A 5 -21.62 -0.21 25.37
C LEU A 5 -21.62 -0.21 23.84
N LEU A 6 -20.54 -0.78 23.28
CA LEU A 6 -20.19 -0.99 21.87
C LEU A 6 -19.16 -0.01 21.29
N SER A 7 -17.98 0.08 21.91
CA SER A 7 -16.73 0.31 21.17
C SER A 7 -16.11 -1.05 20.81
N GLY A 8 -16.72 -1.73 19.86
CA GLY A 8 -16.32 -3.08 19.43
C GLY A 8 -16.21 -3.19 17.91
N CYS A 9 -15.73 -2.13 17.25
CA CYS A 9 -15.49 -2.14 15.81
C CYS A 9 -14.18 -1.40 15.57
N SER A 10 -13.08 -2.14 15.52
CA SER A 10 -11.81 -1.60 15.05
C SER A 10 -10.83 -2.67 14.57
N LYS A 11 -11.05 -3.95 14.91
CA LYS A 11 -10.13 -5.03 14.54
C LYS A 11 -10.68 -5.94 13.44
N GLU A 12 -12.00 -6.17 13.44
CA GLU A 12 -12.66 -7.02 12.45
C GLU A 12 -12.74 -6.36 11.07
N GLU A 13 -13.06 -5.06 10.98
CA GLU A 13 -13.16 -4.34 9.68
C GLU A 13 -11.82 -4.22 8.94
N VAL A 14 -10.72 -4.07 9.67
CA VAL A 14 -9.37 -4.00 9.08
C VAL A 14 -8.98 -5.37 8.51
N LEU A 15 -9.32 -6.44 9.23
CA LEU A 15 -9.07 -7.80 8.77
C LEU A 15 -9.96 -8.17 7.57
N GLU A 16 -11.23 -7.73 7.54
CA GLU A 16 -12.10 -7.93 6.38
C GLU A 16 -11.61 -7.19 5.14
N LYS A 17 -11.16 -5.94 5.27
CA LYS A 17 -10.55 -5.19 4.16
C LYS A 17 -9.21 -5.79 3.72
N TYR A 18 -8.41 -6.28 4.67
CA TYR A 18 -7.19 -7.05 4.38
C TYR A 18 -7.51 -8.32 3.58
N ASN A 19 -8.56 -9.07 3.97
CA ASN A 19 -8.98 -10.28 3.26
C ASN A 19 -9.52 -9.97 1.85
N ALA A 20 -10.17 -8.82 1.63
CA ALA A 20 -10.63 -8.40 0.31
C ALA A 20 -9.47 -8.12 -0.68
N VAL A 21 -8.29 -7.75 -0.18
CA VAL A 21 -7.07 -7.59 -1.00
C VAL A 21 -6.55 -8.95 -1.50
N VAL A 22 -6.78 -10.04 -0.74
CA VAL A 22 -6.30 -11.40 -1.05
C VAL A 22 -7.05 -12.05 -2.22
N GLU A 23 -8.31 -11.71 -2.46
CA GLU A 23 -9.14 -12.41 -3.48
C GLU A 23 -8.83 -12.04 -4.94
N LYS A 24 -8.02 -11.00 -5.22
CA LYS A 24 -7.89 -10.43 -6.58
C LYS A 24 -6.53 -10.55 -7.22
N VAL A 25 -5.79 -11.59 -6.88
CA VAL A 25 -4.42 -11.75 -7.38
C VAL A 25 -4.42 -12.18 -8.85
N GLY A 26 -4.30 -11.18 -9.74
CA GLY A 26 -4.40 -11.30 -11.20
C GLY A 26 -5.23 -10.18 -11.86
N GLU A 27 -6.12 -9.54 -11.09
CA GLU A 27 -6.95 -8.40 -11.53
C GLU A 27 -6.50 -7.05 -10.96
N VAL A 28 -5.53 -7.04 -10.04
CA VAL A 28 -5.04 -5.80 -9.44
C VAL A 28 -4.51 -4.88 -10.54
N GLN A 29 -5.07 -3.67 -10.60
CA GLN A 29 -4.60 -2.59 -11.44
C GLN A 29 -4.11 -1.46 -10.55
N LEU A 30 -3.14 -0.69 -11.05
CA LEU A 30 -2.72 0.52 -10.38
C LEU A 30 -3.90 1.48 -10.24
N THR A 31 -4.02 2.11 -9.07
CA THR A 31 -4.99 3.16 -8.87
C THR A 31 -4.68 4.28 -9.85
N ASN A 32 -5.68 4.73 -10.61
CA ASN A 32 -5.50 5.82 -11.57
C ASN A 32 -5.07 7.10 -10.84
N ASP A 33 -4.16 7.87 -11.43
CA ASP A 33 -3.65 9.11 -10.82
C ASP A 33 -4.75 10.08 -10.41
N ILE A 34 -5.87 10.15 -11.15
CA ILE A 34 -7.01 11.02 -10.79
C ILE A 34 -7.74 10.59 -9.51
N ASN A 35 -7.60 9.32 -9.13
CA ASN A 35 -8.22 8.75 -7.94
C ASN A 35 -7.27 8.68 -6.75
N LEU A 36 -5.97 8.94 -6.95
CA LEU A 36 -5.00 8.98 -5.87
C LEU A 36 -5.26 10.19 -4.97
N GLN A 37 -5.09 10.00 -3.66
CA GLN A 37 -5.06 11.09 -2.69
C GLN A 37 -3.79 11.94 -2.84
N GLY A 38 -2.72 11.33 -3.34
CA GLY A 38 -1.41 11.94 -3.50
C GLY A 38 -0.95 12.12 -4.94
N LYS A 39 0.28 12.61 -5.08
CA LYS A 39 0.97 12.73 -6.35
C LYS A 39 1.91 11.55 -6.53
N ARG A 40 1.72 10.80 -7.61
CA ARG A 40 2.64 9.77 -8.09
C ARG A 40 3.42 10.30 -9.28
N ASP A 41 4.71 10.02 -9.31
CA ASP A 41 5.57 10.20 -10.48
C ASP A 41 6.31 8.89 -10.72
N TYR A 42 6.18 8.29 -11.92
CA TYR A 42 6.87 7.06 -12.27
C TYR A 42 8.36 7.29 -12.53
N GLY A 43 9.16 6.26 -12.25
CA GLY A 43 10.58 6.19 -12.57
C GLY A 43 10.80 5.69 -14.01
N GLU A 44 11.76 4.76 -14.16
CA GLU A 44 12.03 4.11 -15.46
C GLU A 44 10.82 3.29 -15.95
N ASP A 45 10.03 2.77 -15.01
CA ASP A 45 8.86 1.96 -15.28
C ASP A 45 7.80 2.10 -14.18
N TYR A 46 6.71 1.32 -14.29
CA TYR A 46 5.60 1.35 -13.34
C TYR A 46 5.93 0.73 -11.97
N TYR A 47 7.10 0.09 -11.80
CA TYR A 47 7.53 -0.49 -10.53
C TYR A 47 8.34 0.49 -9.67
N THR A 48 8.79 1.59 -10.27
CA THR A 48 9.68 2.58 -9.65
C THR A 48 9.06 3.97 -9.69
N GLY A 49 9.56 4.88 -8.86
CA GLY A 49 9.10 6.26 -8.83
C GLY A 49 8.94 6.81 -7.42
N THR A 50 8.16 7.88 -7.29
CA THR A 50 7.86 8.53 -6.02
C THR A 50 6.37 8.70 -5.82
N TYR A 51 5.93 8.61 -4.57
CA TYR A 51 4.56 8.90 -4.19
C TYR A 51 4.54 9.72 -2.91
N GLN A 52 3.76 10.80 -2.88
CA GLN A 52 3.57 11.62 -1.68
C GLN A 52 2.11 12.00 -1.53
N ALA A 53 1.56 11.82 -0.33
CA ALA A 53 0.16 12.13 -0.03
C ALA A 53 -0.03 12.63 1.40
N GLU A 54 -1.07 13.45 1.57
CA GLU A 54 -1.68 13.77 2.85
C GLU A 54 -3.09 13.18 2.86
N TYR A 55 -3.35 12.27 3.78
CA TYR A 55 -4.62 11.58 3.91
C TYR A 55 -5.49 12.21 4.99
N LYS A 56 -6.81 12.21 4.75
CA LYS A 56 -7.81 12.68 5.70
C LYS A 56 -8.99 11.71 5.75
N LYS A 57 -9.07 10.94 6.84
CA LYS A 57 -10.09 9.90 7.07
C LYS A 57 -10.20 8.89 5.92
N PHE A 58 -9.06 8.46 5.40
CA PHE A 58 -8.98 7.52 4.30
C PHE A 58 -9.26 6.09 4.77
N SER A 59 -10.14 5.40 4.06
CA SER A 59 -10.66 4.08 4.44
C SER A 59 -10.75 3.14 3.24
N ASP A 60 -9.78 3.22 2.33
CA ASP A 60 -9.73 2.45 1.08
C ASP A 60 -8.30 1.92 0.84
N THR A 61 -8.03 1.41 -0.36
CA THR A 61 -6.74 0.91 -0.80
C THR A 61 -6.27 1.63 -2.07
N GLU A 62 -5.00 2.03 -2.11
CA GLU A 62 -4.34 2.53 -3.32
C GLU A 62 -3.20 1.62 -3.75
N TYR A 63 -3.17 1.24 -5.03
CA TYR A 63 -2.08 0.50 -5.66
C TYR A 63 -1.19 1.48 -6.42
N LEU A 64 0.03 1.66 -5.92
CA LEU A 64 0.91 2.77 -6.25
C LEU A 64 1.92 2.40 -7.34
N PHE A 65 2.58 1.25 -7.20
CA PHE A 65 3.61 0.79 -8.15
C PHE A 65 3.40 -0.68 -8.44
N GLY A 66 3.69 -1.12 -9.65
CA GLY A 66 3.50 -2.52 -10.01
C GLY A 66 3.07 -2.78 -11.44
N GLY A 67 2.77 -4.05 -11.69
CA GLY A 67 2.32 -4.57 -12.98
C GLY A 67 2.47 -6.08 -13.06
N THR A 68 2.12 -6.65 -14.21
CA THR A 68 2.13 -8.10 -14.48
C THR A 68 3.28 -8.56 -15.38
N THR A 69 4.36 -7.79 -15.44
CA THR A 69 5.51 -8.06 -16.32
C THR A 69 6.18 -9.39 -15.93
N ILE A 70 6.30 -10.31 -16.88
CA ILE A 70 6.95 -11.60 -16.65
C ILE A 70 8.45 -11.42 -16.42
N GLU A 71 9.09 -10.55 -17.19
CA GLU A 71 10.51 -10.23 -17.05
C GLU A 71 10.72 -8.71 -17.15
N ARG A 72 11.08 -8.10 -16.01
CA ARG A 72 11.36 -6.67 -15.93
C ARG A 72 12.78 -6.38 -16.46
N ALA A 73 12.90 -5.50 -17.46
CA ALA A 73 14.17 -5.19 -18.11
C ALA A 73 15.24 -4.62 -17.15
N ALA A 74 14.83 -3.79 -16.18
CA ALA A 74 15.69 -3.24 -15.13
C ALA A 74 16.05 -4.25 -14.03
N GLY A 75 15.72 -5.53 -14.21
CA GLY A 75 15.98 -6.60 -13.25
C GLY A 75 14.94 -6.70 -12.14
N LYS A 76 15.17 -7.65 -11.23
CA LYS A 76 14.18 -8.06 -10.22
C LYS A 76 14.28 -7.28 -8.90
N GLN A 77 15.32 -6.49 -8.68
CA GLN A 77 15.47 -5.78 -7.41
C GLN A 77 15.01 -4.34 -7.54
N VAL A 78 14.34 -3.86 -6.51
CA VAL A 78 14.05 -2.43 -6.29
C VAL A 78 14.45 -2.03 -4.88
N GLU A 79 14.97 -0.83 -4.72
CA GLU A 79 15.22 -0.21 -3.42
C GLU A 79 13.97 0.56 -3.00
N PHE A 80 13.40 0.20 -1.85
CA PHE A 80 12.18 0.77 -1.33
C PHE A 80 12.49 1.61 -0.09
N PHE A 81 12.06 2.87 -0.11
CA PHE A 81 12.02 3.77 1.04
C PHE A 81 10.58 4.20 1.31
N CYS A 82 10.20 4.24 2.57
CA CYS A 82 8.96 4.86 3.02
C CYS A 82 9.19 5.68 4.30
N ASN A 83 8.57 6.84 4.38
CA ASN A 83 8.25 7.52 5.62
C ASN A 83 6.72 7.58 5.76
N LEU A 84 6.20 7.00 6.82
CA LEU A 84 4.77 6.96 7.15
C LEU A 84 4.56 7.70 8.46
N GLU A 85 3.66 8.66 8.48
CA GLU A 85 3.26 9.39 9.69
C GLU A 85 1.76 9.22 9.89
N ILE A 86 1.38 8.48 10.93
CA ILE A 86 -0.02 8.24 11.29
C ILE A 86 -0.40 9.19 12.43
N THR A 87 -1.38 10.06 12.18
CA THR A 87 -1.94 10.96 13.20
C THR A 87 -3.26 10.43 13.77
N LYS A 88 -4.02 9.67 12.96
CA LYS A 88 -5.28 9.02 13.36
C LYS A 88 -5.54 7.79 12.49
N GLY A 89 -6.27 6.83 13.05
CA GLY A 89 -6.65 5.60 12.35
C GLY A 89 -5.47 4.66 12.17
N GLU A 90 -5.57 3.81 11.16
CA GLU A 90 -4.56 2.80 10.83
C GLU A 90 -4.18 2.90 9.35
N ALA A 91 -2.91 2.67 9.05
CA ALA A 91 -2.40 2.59 7.68
C ALA A 91 -1.37 1.47 7.59
N GLU A 92 -1.38 0.75 6.47
CA GLU A 92 -0.41 -0.29 6.16
C GLU A 92 0.10 -0.13 4.72
N ILE A 93 1.42 -0.04 4.58
CA ILE A 93 2.10 -0.19 3.31
C ILE A 93 2.40 -1.66 3.10
N PHE A 94 2.02 -2.20 1.95
CA PHE A 94 2.16 -3.62 1.64
C PHE A 94 2.75 -3.84 0.25
N ILE A 95 3.21 -5.08 0.01
CA ILE A 95 3.51 -5.61 -1.31
C ILE A 95 2.77 -6.93 -1.54
N ILE A 96 2.25 -7.13 -2.75
CA ILE A 96 1.70 -8.39 -3.25
C ILE A 96 2.60 -8.87 -4.40
N SER A 97 3.02 -10.12 -4.38
CA SER A 97 3.90 -10.71 -5.41
C SER A 97 3.42 -12.10 -5.80
N GLY A 98 3.20 -12.35 -7.09
CA GLY A 98 2.60 -13.60 -7.57
C GLY A 98 1.24 -13.84 -6.91
N SER A 99 0.90 -15.10 -6.65
CA SER A 99 -0.32 -15.54 -5.92
C SER A 99 -0.20 -15.48 -4.39
N ASN A 100 0.80 -14.79 -3.84
CA ASN A 100 1.07 -14.78 -2.41
C ASN A 100 0.15 -13.80 -1.68
N GLU A 101 -0.05 -14.05 -0.38
CA GLU A 101 -0.70 -13.08 0.50
C GLU A 101 0.09 -11.76 0.55
N PRO A 102 -0.59 -10.61 0.73
CA PRO A 102 0.08 -9.34 0.95
C PRO A 102 1.09 -9.41 2.09
N LYS A 103 2.25 -8.82 1.89
CA LYS A 103 3.30 -8.67 2.91
C LYS A 103 3.35 -7.23 3.38
N THR A 104 3.18 -7.03 4.68
CA THR A 104 3.40 -5.75 5.34
C THR A 104 4.85 -5.28 5.20
N LEU A 105 5.05 -4.04 4.75
CA LEU A 105 6.35 -3.34 4.75
C LEU A 105 6.47 -2.43 5.99
N ILE A 106 5.47 -1.60 6.25
CA ILE A 106 5.38 -0.74 7.45
C ILE A 106 3.90 -0.45 7.76
N LYS A 107 3.53 -0.43 9.05
CA LYS A 107 2.16 -0.13 9.50
C LYS A 107 2.07 0.72 10.78
N THR A 108 3.20 1.32 11.13
CA THR A 108 3.34 2.23 12.28
C THR A 108 4.09 3.46 11.81
N THR A 109 3.90 4.59 12.49
CA THR A 109 4.68 5.79 12.22
C THR A 109 6.19 5.50 12.24
N GLY A 110 6.92 5.98 11.24
CA GLY A 110 8.36 5.85 11.14
C GLY A 110 8.87 5.73 9.69
N THR A 111 10.15 5.39 9.57
CA THR A 111 10.79 5.11 8.29
C THR A 111 11.03 3.61 8.11
N TYR A 112 10.97 3.17 6.86
CA TYR A 112 11.31 1.81 6.45
C TYR A 112 12.11 1.84 5.16
N GLU A 113 13.21 1.11 5.15
CA GLU A 113 14.11 0.96 4.01
C GLU A 113 14.41 -0.52 3.80
N ASN A 114 14.26 -0.99 2.56
CA ASN A 114 14.59 -2.37 2.22
C ASN A 114 14.83 -2.54 0.72
N THR A 115 15.63 -3.54 0.35
CA THR A 115 15.68 -4.02 -1.03
C THR A 115 14.63 -5.12 -1.20
N ILE A 116 13.74 -4.94 -2.17
CA ILE A 116 12.67 -5.87 -2.48
C ILE A 116 13.00 -6.62 -3.77
N THR A 117 12.85 -7.95 -3.75
CA THR A 117 12.90 -8.78 -4.96
C THR A 117 11.50 -8.96 -5.51
N LEU A 118 11.29 -8.53 -6.76
CA LEU A 118 10.09 -8.69 -7.57
C LEU A 118 10.22 -10.00 -8.38
N PRO A 119 9.58 -11.11 -7.95
CA PRO A 119 9.51 -12.32 -8.77
C PRO A 119 8.79 -12.07 -10.10
N ASP A 120 8.90 -13.02 -11.02
CA ASP A 120 8.27 -12.92 -12.34
C ASP A 120 6.74 -12.85 -12.21
N GLY A 121 6.13 -11.98 -13.01
CA GLY A 121 4.68 -11.78 -13.05
C GLY A 121 4.19 -10.61 -12.19
N SER A 122 3.04 -10.80 -11.54
CA SER A 122 2.32 -9.74 -10.84
C SER A 122 3.04 -9.28 -9.58
N ASN A 123 3.38 -7.99 -9.50
CA ASN A 123 3.89 -7.38 -8.28
C ASN A 123 3.25 -6.01 -8.09
N TYR A 124 2.78 -5.71 -6.87
CA TYR A 124 2.11 -4.45 -6.55
C TYR A 124 2.47 -3.96 -5.16
N ILE A 125 2.92 -2.71 -5.07
CA ILE A 125 3.10 -1.97 -3.82
C ILE A 125 1.89 -1.05 -3.64
N GLY A 126 1.32 -1.06 -2.44
CA GLY A 126 0.14 -0.26 -2.14
C GLY A 126 0.06 0.18 -0.69
N ILE A 127 -0.95 0.98 -0.41
CA ILE A 127 -1.33 1.43 0.93
C ILE A 127 -2.81 1.13 1.15
N VAL A 128 -3.13 0.59 2.33
CA VAL A 128 -4.51 0.45 2.81
C VAL A 128 -4.67 1.29 4.07
N GLY A 129 -5.82 1.97 4.19
CA GLY A 129 -6.16 2.77 5.36
C GLY A 129 -7.48 2.35 6.02
N ASN A 130 -7.58 2.61 7.32
CA ASN A 130 -8.83 2.57 8.06
C ASN A 130 -8.97 3.83 8.94
N ASP A 131 -9.85 4.74 8.53
CA ASP A 131 -9.98 6.10 9.09
C ASP A 131 -8.63 6.84 9.18
N PHE A 132 -7.73 6.54 8.24
CA PHE A 132 -6.36 7.01 8.22
C PHE A 132 -6.31 8.52 7.98
N SER A 133 -5.66 9.24 8.89
CA SER A 133 -5.21 10.60 8.65
C SER A 133 -3.72 10.71 8.97
N GLY A 134 -2.97 11.36 8.09
CA GLY A 134 -1.51 11.39 8.18
C GLY A 134 -0.85 11.64 6.84
N THR A 135 0.45 11.40 6.77
CA THR A 135 1.23 11.59 5.53
C THR A 135 2.01 10.35 5.18
N VAL A 136 2.23 10.16 3.88
CA VAL A 136 3.17 9.15 3.39
C VAL A 136 4.08 9.77 2.35
N LYS A 137 5.35 9.35 2.38
CA LYS A 137 6.31 9.55 1.30
C LYS A 137 6.93 8.20 0.96
N ILE A 138 6.84 7.79 -0.30
CA ILE A 138 7.42 6.56 -0.83
C ILE A 138 8.37 6.91 -1.97
N GLU A 139 9.49 6.20 -2.02
CA GLU A 139 10.45 6.26 -3.12
C GLU A 139 10.88 4.82 -3.44
N VAL A 140 10.79 4.46 -4.72
CA VAL A 140 11.17 3.14 -5.23
C VAL A 140 12.14 3.33 -6.39
N LYS A 141 13.34 2.75 -6.28
CA LYS A 141 14.41 2.86 -7.27
C LYS A 141 14.76 1.51 -7.88
#